data_AF-A0A917AUJ5-F1
#
_entry.id   AF-A0A917AUJ5-F1
#
_cell.length_a   1.000
_cell.length_b   1.000
_cell.length_c   1.000
_cell.angle_alpha   90.00
_cell.angle_beta   90.00
_cell.angle_gamma   90.00
#
_symmetry.space_group_name_H-M   'P 1'
#
loop_
_entity.id
_entity.type
_entity.pdbx_description
1 polymer ?
#
loop_
_entity_poly.entity_id
_entity_poly.type
_entity_poly.pdbx_seq_one_letter_code
_entity_poly.pdbx_strand_id
1 'polypeptide(L)'
;MSTVVADVSMSLDGYITGPEPSTRSGLGRSGDALHQWAFAQDSPRDHQLLEESGARTDAAVMVRNTFDFVDGPNGWNDDIGYAYDHAPSSRSPIFVVTHQTPTSSRLEGFSFVTEGVRAAVEAARETAGDDETVIMGGALVTQHATHLTYRLYED
;
A
#
# COMPACT_ATOMS: atom_id res chain seq x y z
N MET A 1 0.56 5.10 -20.36
CA MET A 1 1.57 4.35 -19.55
C MET A 1 1.50 4.95 -18.17
N SER A 2 0.93 4.20 -17.22
CA SER A 2 0.61 4.69 -15.87
C SER A 2 1.78 5.40 -15.17
N THR A 3 1.42 6.41 -14.38
CA THR A 3 2.34 7.09 -13.45
C THR A 3 2.57 6.19 -12.24
N VAL A 4 3.83 6.02 -11.84
CA VAL A 4 4.16 5.27 -10.62
C VAL A 4 4.30 6.26 -9.45
N VAL A 5 3.45 6.09 -8.45
CA VAL A 5 3.34 7.00 -7.30
C VAL A 5 3.68 6.24 -6.03
N ALA A 6 4.49 6.84 -5.16
CA ALA A 6 4.64 6.38 -3.79
C ALA A 6 3.72 7.22 -2.89
N ASP A 7 2.72 6.56 -2.30
CA ASP A 7 1.79 7.18 -1.35
C ASP A 7 1.97 6.48 0.01
N VAL A 8 2.65 7.17 0.93
CA VAL A 8 3.00 6.66 2.25
C VAL A 8 2.97 7.80 3.27
N SER A 9 2.45 7.51 4.47
CA SER A 9 2.67 8.38 5.62
C SER A 9 4.06 8.15 6.19
N MET A 10 4.78 9.24 6.51
CA MET A 10 6.13 9.16 7.05
C MET A 10 6.33 10.15 8.20
N SER A 11 7.19 9.80 9.13
CA SER A 11 7.67 10.73 10.16
C SER A 11 8.57 11.81 9.56
N LEU A 12 8.74 12.92 10.27
CA LEU A 12 9.62 14.02 9.87
C LEU A 12 11.08 13.59 9.64
N ASP A 13 11.53 12.59 10.39
CA ASP A 13 12.87 11.99 10.29
C ASP A 13 12.95 10.82 9.29
N GLY A 14 11.89 10.57 8.51
CA GLY A 14 11.91 9.71 7.33
C GLY A 14 11.55 8.23 7.56
N TYR A 15 10.87 7.90 8.65
CA TYR A 15 10.42 6.55 8.95
C TYR A 15 8.95 6.34 8.58
N ILE A 16 8.66 5.26 7.86
CA ILE A 16 7.29 4.87 7.46
C ILE A 16 6.66 3.82 8.39
N THR A 17 7.43 3.33 9.35
CA THR A 17 7.02 2.36 10.37
C THR A 17 7.75 2.65 11.66
N GLY A 18 7.08 2.45 12.79
CA GLY A 18 7.70 2.43 14.11
C GLY A 18 8.65 1.23 14.27
N PRO A 19 9.44 1.20 15.36
CA PRO A 19 10.37 0.12 15.62
C PRO A 19 9.63 -1.21 15.88
N GLU A 20 10.28 -2.31 15.49
CA GLU A 20 9.84 -3.69 15.74
C GLU A 20 8.44 -4.03 15.15
N PRO A 21 8.21 -3.81 13.84
CA PRO A 21 6.97 -4.22 13.20
C PRO A 21 6.80 -5.75 13.27
N SER A 22 5.57 -6.20 13.47
CA SER A 22 5.21 -7.61 13.60
C SER A 22 3.76 -7.85 13.20
N THR A 23 3.33 -9.11 13.09
CA THR A 23 1.92 -9.47 12.84
C THR A 23 0.95 -9.06 13.96
N ARG A 24 1.46 -8.64 15.13
CA ARG A 24 0.67 -8.04 16.21
C ARG A 24 0.60 -6.52 16.14
N SER A 25 1.56 -5.90 15.46
CA SER A 25 1.69 -4.45 15.32
C SER A 25 2.39 -4.20 13.98
N GLY A 26 1.60 -4.23 12.89
CA GLY A 26 2.13 -4.19 11.53
C GLY A 26 2.91 -2.91 11.22
N LEU A 27 2.50 -1.80 11.85
CA LEU A 27 3.18 -0.51 11.76
C LEU A 27 4.31 -0.34 12.79
N GLY A 28 4.57 -1.34 13.65
CA GLY A 28 5.54 -1.24 14.74
C GLY A 28 5.04 -0.38 15.91
N ARG A 29 5.86 -0.29 16.96
CA ARG A 29 5.50 0.43 18.19
C ARG A 29 5.24 1.91 17.88
N SER A 30 4.04 2.39 18.22
CA SER A 30 3.58 3.76 17.96
C SER A 30 3.52 4.15 16.48
N GLY A 31 3.58 3.20 15.55
CA GLY A 31 3.51 3.47 14.11
C GLY A 31 2.11 3.85 13.62
N ASP A 32 1.08 3.55 14.41
CA ASP A 32 -0.30 4.00 14.21
C ASP A 32 -0.42 5.52 14.18
N ALA A 33 0.41 6.24 14.93
CA ALA A 33 0.44 7.70 14.93
C ALA A 33 0.71 8.30 13.53
N LEU A 34 1.46 7.59 12.67
CA LEU A 34 1.71 8.03 11.29
C LEU A 34 0.46 8.01 10.42
N HIS A 35 -0.51 7.15 10.76
CA HIS A 35 -1.72 6.91 9.97
C HIS A 35 -2.98 7.43 10.67
N GLN A 36 -2.83 8.11 11.81
CA GLN A 36 -3.96 8.60 12.60
C GLN A 36 -4.86 9.54 11.79
N TRP A 37 -4.27 10.43 10.98
CA TRP A 37 -5.03 11.32 10.09
C TRP A 37 -5.96 10.53 9.14
N ALA A 38 -5.45 9.43 8.58
CA ALA A 38 -6.18 8.60 7.63
C ALA A 38 -7.25 7.72 8.28
N PHE A 39 -7.03 7.27 9.52
CA PHE A 39 -7.97 6.42 10.25
C PHE A 39 -9.06 7.22 10.97
N ALA A 40 -8.70 8.37 11.55
CA ALA A 40 -9.66 9.22 12.24
C ALA A 40 -10.51 10.02 11.25
N GLN A 41 -9.92 10.42 10.11
CA GLN A 41 -10.56 11.25 9.09
C GLN A 41 -11.26 12.47 9.71
N ASP A 42 -10.59 13.11 10.68
CA ASP A 42 -11.22 14.12 11.54
C ASP A 42 -11.57 15.42 10.79
N SER A 43 -11.08 15.59 9.55
CA SER A 43 -11.38 16.75 8.71
C SER A 43 -11.99 16.38 7.34
N PRO A 44 -12.83 17.26 6.75
CA PRO A 44 -13.28 17.12 5.37
C PRO A 44 -12.14 17.03 4.35
N ARG A 45 -10.97 17.59 4.69
CA ARG A 45 -9.78 17.55 3.85
C ARG A 45 -9.18 16.14 3.81
N ASP A 46 -9.09 15.46 4.95
CA ASP A 46 -8.58 14.08 5.04
C ASP A 46 -9.44 13.13 4.22
N HIS A 47 -10.77 13.24 4.34
CA HIS A 47 -11.72 12.47 3.53
C HIS A 47 -11.49 12.70 2.03
N GLN A 48 -11.41 13.96 1.61
CA GLN A 48 -11.19 14.30 0.21
C GLN A 48 -9.87 13.72 -0.31
N LEU A 49 -8.79 13.80 0.48
CA LEU A 49 -7.48 13.27 0.09
C LEU A 49 -7.50 11.76 -0.10
N LEU A 50 -8.16 11.03 0.79
CA LEU A 50 -8.29 9.58 0.70
C LEU A 50 -9.16 9.16 -0.49
N GLU A 51 -10.30 9.83 -0.71
CA GLU A 51 -11.16 9.59 -1.87
C GLU A 51 -10.42 9.87 -3.19
N GLU A 52 -9.72 11.00 -3.28
CA GLU A 52 -8.94 11.37 -4.47
C GLU A 52 -7.76 10.42 -4.71
N SER A 53 -7.15 9.86 -3.66
CA SER A 53 -6.07 8.86 -3.80
C SER A 53 -6.61 7.50 -4.23
N GLY A 54 -7.70 7.04 -3.61
CA GLY A 54 -8.37 5.81 -3.98
C GLY A 54 -8.85 5.82 -5.43
N ALA A 55 -9.52 6.91 -5.85
CA ALA A 55 -10.09 7.03 -7.19
C ALA A 55 -9.07 7.06 -8.35
N ARG A 56 -7.79 7.36 -8.06
CA ARG A 56 -6.72 7.36 -9.07
C ARG A 56 -5.92 6.06 -9.09
N THR A 57 -6.09 5.20 -8.08
CA THR A 57 -5.31 3.98 -7.95
C THR A 57 -5.98 2.84 -8.68
N ASP A 58 -5.39 2.38 -9.79
CA ASP A 58 -5.90 1.22 -10.52
C ASP A 58 -5.06 -0.04 -10.33
N ALA A 59 -3.85 0.08 -9.79
CA ALA A 59 -3.08 -1.06 -9.32
C ALA A 59 -2.14 -0.65 -8.18
N ALA A 60 -1.85 -1.59 -7.29
CA ALA A 60 -0.92 -1.35 -6.20
C ALA A 60 0.17 -2.41 -6.12
N VAL A 61 1.35 -2.03 -5.61
CA VAL A 61 2.49 -2.91 -5.39
C VAL A 61 2.91 -2.84 -3.92
N MET A 62 3.15 -4.01 -3.31
CA MET A 62 3.71 -4.11 -1.97
C MET A 62 4.77 -5.23 -1.89
N VAL A 63 5.57 -5.22 -0.83
CA VAL A 63 6.54 -6.30 -0.55
C VAL A 63 5.95 -7.35 0.37
N ARG A 64 6.54 -8.55 0.33
CA ARG A 64 6.10 -9.70 1.12
C ARG A 64 5.90 -9.42 2.61
N ASN A 65 6.81 -8.68 3.24
CA ASN A 65 6.70 -8.37 4.67
C ASN A 65 5.45 -7.52 4.98
N THR A 66 5.13 -6.55 4.12
CA THR A 66 3.90 -5.75 4.24
C THR A 66 2.66 -6.63 4.08
N PHE A 67 2.67 -7.54 3.10
CA PHE A 67 1.61 -8.51 2.90
C PHE A 67 1.40 -9.39 4.15
N ASP A 68 2.47 -9.90 4.77
CA ASP A 68 2.35 -10.76 5.95
C ASP A 68 1.71 -10.03 7.16
N PHE A 69 1.86 -8.70 7.24
CA PHE A 69 1.16 -7.88 8.24
C PHE A 69 -0.30 -7.64 7.86
N VAL A 70 -0.57 -7.37 6.59
CA VAL A 70 -1.92 -7.17 6.04
C VAL A 70 -2.77 -8.43 6.16
N ASP A 71 -2.23 -9.59 5.80
CA ASP A 71 -2.89 -10.90 5.86
C ASP A 71 -2.90 -11.50 7.27
N GLY A 72 -2.08 -10.96 8.18
CA GLY A 72 -2.00 -11.38 9.58
C GLY A 72 -3.32 -11.19 10.35
N PRO A 73 -3.47 -11.82 11.53
CA PRO A 73 -4.73 -11.83 12.29
C PRO A 73 -5.18 -10.44 12.80
N ASN A 74 -4.24 -9.50 12.94
CA ASN A 74 -4.53 -8.11 13.32
C ASN A 74 -4.34 -7.14 12.13
N GLY A 75 -4.27 -7.68 10.92
CA GLY A 75 -4.15 -6.93 9.68
C GLY A 75 -5.50 -6.47 9.16
N TRP A 76 -5.62 -6.35 7.83
CA TRP A 76 -6.84 -5.87 7.19
C TRP A 76 -8.03 -6.81 7.39
N ASN A 77 -9.22 -6.26 7.42
CA ASN A 77 -10.50 -6.94 7.57
C ASN A 77 -11.60 -6.14 6.87
N ASP A 78 -12.87 -6.43 7.15
CA ASP A 78 -14.00 -5.76 6.50
C ASP A 78 -14.12 -4.26 6.85
N ASP A 79 -13.53 -3.83 7.97
CA ASP A 79 -13.56 -2.44 8.47
C ASP A 79 -12.23 -1.70 8.25
N ILE A 80 -11.15 -2.41 7.89
CA ILE A 80 -9.79 -1.86 7.80
C ILE A 80 -9.12 -2.41 6.54
N GLY A 81 -8.77 -1.54 5.59
CA GLY A 81 -8.00 -1.95 4.42
C GLY A 81 -7.80 -0.85 3.38
N TYR A 82 -7.00 -1.14 2.36
CA TYR A 82 -6.89 -0.25 1.21
C TYR A 82 -8.19 -0.29 0.40
N ALA A 83 -8.78 0.89 0.14
CA ALA A 83 -10.05 0.99 -0.58
C ALA A 83 -11.13 0.05 0.01
N TYR A 84 -11.15 -0.12 1.35
CA TYR A 84 -12.03 -1.09 2.01
C TYR A 84 -13.52 -0.80 1.78
N ASP A 85 -13.85 0.48 1.61
CA ASP A 85 -15.15 1.06 1.30
C ASP A 85 -15.56 0.89 -0.17
N HIS A 86 -14.63 0.55 -1.07
CA HIS A 86 -14.94 0.20 -2.44
C HIS A 86 -15.55 -1.22 -2.51
N ALA A 87 -16.50 -1.41 -3.44
CA ALA A 87 -17.05 -2.73 -3.72
C ALA A 87 -15.92 -3.71 -4.09
N PRO A 88 -15.99 -5.00 -3.69
CA PRO A 88 -14.91 -5.96 -3.95
C PRO A 88 -14.47 -6.05 -5.42
N SER A 89 -15.42 -5.92 -6.36
CA SER A 89 -15.14 -5.94 -7.81
C SER A 89 -14.46 -4.67 -8.34
N SER A 90 -14.47 -3.59 -7.56
CA SER A 90 -13.80 -2.32 -7.89
C SER A 90 -12.52 -2.11 -7.07
N ARG A 91 -12.10 -3.08 -6.26
CA ARG A 91 -10.83 -3.00 -5.54
C ARG A 91 -9.69 -3.22 -6.51
N SER A 92 -8.73 -2.31 -6.48
CA SER A 92 -7.56 -2.33 -7.34
C SER A 92 -6.70 -3.57 -7.03
N PRO A 93 -6.25 -4.33 -8.04
CA PRO A 93 -5.39 -5.49 -7.82
C PRO A 93 -4.08 -5.11 -7.14
N ILE A 94 -3.65 -5.96 -6.19
CA ILE A 94 -2.42 -5.76 -5.42
C ILE A 94 -1.37 -6.80 -5.82
N PHE A 95 -0.22 -6.33 -6.30
CA PHE A 95 0.92 -7.15 -6.68
C PHE A 95 1.91 -7.25 -5.51
N VAL A 96 2.16 -8.46 -5.04
CA VAL A 96 3.04 -8.74 -3.89
C VAL A 96 4.37 -9.29 -4.39
N VAL A 97 5.44 -8.53 -4.18
CA VAL A 97 6.81 -8.97 -4.50
C VAL A 97 7.27 -9.97 -3.44
N THR A 98 7.56 -11.20 -3.85
CA THR A 98 8.00 -12.27 -2.95
C THR A 98 8.93 -13.25 -3.66
N HIS A 99 9.87 -13.88 -2.94
CA HIS A 99 10.64 -14.99 -3.54
C HIS A 99 9.85 -16.31 -3.55
N GLN A 100 8.81 -16.42 -2.72
CA GLN A 100 7.99 -17.62 -2.58
C GLN A 100 6.51 -17.23 -2.40
N THR A 101 5.65 -17.81 -3.23
CA THR A 101 4.19 -17.65 -3.13
C THR A 101 3.70 -18.34 -1.85
N PRO A 102 2.85 -17.69 -1.02
CA PRO A 102 2.29 -18.34 0.15
C PRO A 102 1.35 -19.48 -0.26
N THR A 103 1.32 -20.54 0.55
CA THR A 103 0.44 -21.69 0.34
C THR A 103 -1.04 -21.35 0.56
N SER A 104 -1.32 -20.29 1.33
CA SER A 104 -2.67 -19.78 1.62
C SER A 104 -2.59 -18.30 1.99
N SER A 105 -3.66 -17.55 1.71
CA SER A 105 -3.91 -16.22 2.25
C SER A 105 -5.27 -16.20 2.96
N ARG A 106 -5.39 -15.38 4.00
CA ARG A 106 -6.67 -15.11 4.66
C ARG A 106 -7.53 -14.16 3.82
N LEU A 107 -6.88 -13.22 3.14
CA LEU A 107 -7.49 -12.22 2.27
C LEU A 107 -7.32 -12.60 0.79
N GLU A 108 -8.25 -12.14 -0.05
CA GLU A 108 -8.19 -12.30 -1.51
C GLU A 108 -7.72 -10.99 -2.18
N GLY A 109 -7.49 -11.03 -3.51
CA GLY A 109 -7.12 -9.85 -4.30
C GLY A 109 -5.62 -9.60 -4.46
N PHE A 110 -4.78 -10.58 -4.10
CA PHE A 110 -3.32 -10.50 -4.24
C PHE A 110 -2.79 -11.34 -5.40
N SER A 111 -1.88 -10.74 -6.18
CA SER A 111 -1.10 -11.42 -7.21
C SER A 111 0.37 -11.50 -6.76
N PHE A 112 0.89 -12.71 -6.57
CA PHE A 112 2.28 -12.91 -6.10
C PHE A 112 3.25 -12.95 -7.28
N VAL A 113 4.24 -12.06 -7.26
CA VAL A 113 5.24 -11.91 -8.32
C VAL A 113 6.61 -12.32 -7.78
N THR A 114 7.26 -13.28 -8.46
CA THR A 114 8.51 -13.89 -8.00
C THR A 114 9.75 -13.45 -8.78
N GLU A 115 9.53 -12.73 -9.86
CA GLU A 115 10.53 -12.21 -10.79
C GLU A 115 11.15 -10.88 -10.31
N GLY A 116 10.68 -10.36 -9.17
CA GLY A 116 11.22 -9.17 -8.49
C GLY A 116 10.42 -7.88 -8.72
N VAL A 117 10.94 -6.78 -8.17
CA VAL A 117 10.24 -5.48 -8.10
C VAL A 117 9.89 -4.93 -9.49
N ARG A 118 10.81 -5.03 -10.46
CA ARG A 118 10.58 -4.51 -11.82
C ARG A 118 9.39 -5.19 -12.48
N ALA A 119 9.35 -6.52 -12.43
CA ALA A 119 8.26 -7.31 -13.02
C ALA A 119 6.92 -7.00 -12.33
N ALA A 120 6.91 -6.83 -11.02
CA ALA A 120 5.70 -6.48 -10.29
C ALA A 120 5.17 -5.09 -10.66
N VAL A 121 6.08 -4.10 -10.79
CA VAL A 121 5.70 -2.76 -11.27
C VAL A 121 5.20 -2.84 -12.71
N GLU A 122 5.89 -3.53 -13.62
CA GLU A 122 5.45 -3.68 -15.01
C GLU A 122 4.04 -4.31 -15.10
N ALA A 123 3.79 -5.41 -14.39
CA ALA A 123 2.47 -6.05 -14.34
C ALA A 123 1.38 -5.11 -13.76
N ALA A 124 1.71 -4.34 -12.72
CA ALA A 124 0.79 -3.36 -12.15
C ALA A 124 0.49 -2.23 -13.13
N ARG A 125 1.48 -1.76 -13.90
CA ARG A 125 1.30 -0.72 -14.91
C ARG A 125 0.46 -1.17 -16.09
N GLU A 126 0.64 -2.42 -16.53
CA GLU A 126 -0.21 -3.02 -17.57
C GLU A 126 -1.67 -3.10 -17.12
N THR A 127 -1.90 -3.34 -15.82
CA THR A 127 -3.25 -3.42 -15.25
C THR A 127 -3.88 -2.04 -15.06
N ALA A 128 -3.09 -1.06 -14.62
CA ALA A 128 -3.56 0.31 -14.38
C ALA A 128 -3.83 1.12 -15.66
N GLY A 129 -3.32 0.68 -16.82
CA GLY A 129 -3.51 1.38 -18.09
C GLY A 129 -2.92 2.80 -18.08
N ASP A 130 -3.81 3.80 -18.02
CA ASP A 130 -3.45 5.22 -18.01
C ASP A 130 -3.59 5.89 -16.63
N ASP A 131 -4.19 5.21 -15.64
CA ASP A 131 -4.33 5.68 -14.25
C ASP A 131 -3.08 5.34 -13.41
N GLU A 132 -3.10 5.51 -12.09
CA GLU A 132 -1.90 5.41 -11.25
C GLU A 132 -1.60 3.99 -10.77
N THR A 133 -0.31 3.67 -10.76
CA THR A 133 0.24 2.50 -10.08
C THR A 133 0.85 2.94 -8.75
N VAL A 134 0.24 2.55 -7.64
CA VAL A 134 0.65 2.96 -6.28
C VAL A 134 1.63 1.97 -5.66
N ILE A 135 2.68 2.50 -5.06
CA ILE A 135 3.59 1.77 -4.22
C ILE A 135 3.15 1.97 -2.76
N MET A 136 2.51 0.95 -2.15
CA MET A 136 1.96 1.01 -0.78
C MET A 136 3.02 0.96 0.33
N GLY A 137 4.29 1.19 0.00
CA GLY A 137 5.39 1.24 0.94
C GLY A 137 6.11 -0.09 1.19
N GLY A 138 6.94 -0.07 2.24
CA GLY A 138 7.99 -1.04 2.49
C GLY A 138 9.32 -0.59 1.87
N ALA A 139 10.40 -0.65 2.67
CA ALA A 139 11.71 -0.08 2.33
C ALA A 139 12.27 -0.56 0.96
N LEU A 140 11.90 -1.77 0.54
CA LEU A 140 12.37 -2.40 -0.68
C LEU A 140 11.79 -1.76 -1.97
N VAL A 141 10.61 -1.14 -1.95
CA VAL A 141 10.06 -0.54 -3.18
C VAL A 141 10.52 0.90 -3.37
N THR A 142 10.64 1.67 -2.28
CA THR A 142 11.15 3.04 -2.33
C THR A 142 12.62 3.08 -2.80
N GLN A 143 13.40 2.04 -2.50
CA GLN A 143 14.84 1.99 -2.82
C GLN A 143 15.14 1.61 -4.29
N HIS A 144 14.19 0.98 -5.00
CA HIS A 144 14.40 0.50 -6.38
C HIS A 144 13.71 1.33 -7.46
N ALA A 145 12.86 2.27 -7.07
CA ALA A 145 12.15 3.11 -8.03
C ALA A 145 12.91 4.42 -8.25
N THR A 146 13.75 4.44 -9.30
CA THR A 146 14.57 5.61 -9.68
C THR A 146 13.79 6.75 -10.32
N HIS A 147 12.47 6.60 -10.51
CA HIS A 147 11.58 7.56 -11.17
C HIS A 147 10.19 7.58 -10.50
N LEU A 148 10.15 7.79 -9.18
CA LEU A 148 8.90 7.99 -8.45
C LEU A 148 8.45 9.45 -8.54
N THR A 149 7.15 9.64 -8.74
CA THR A 149 6.53 10.92 -8.39
C THR A 149 6.14 10.84 -6.92
N TYR A 150 6.65 11.79 -6.13
CA TYR A 150 6.23 11.98 -4.75
C TYR A 150 5.08 12.98 -4.72
N ARG A 151 4.05 12.69 -3.93
CA ARG A 151 3.02 13.65 -3.59
C ARG A 151 3.14 13.95 -2.11
N LEU A 152 3.43 15.22 -1.81
CA LEU A 152 3.44 15.71 -0.45
C LEU A 152 2.08 16.34 -0.18
N TYR A 153 1.40 15.84 0.84
CA TYR A 153 0.22 16.46 1.39
C TYR A 153 0.71 17.26 2.61
N GLU A 154 0.79 18.58 2.46
CA GLU A 154 1.08 19.50 3.56
C GLU A 154 -0.24 20.15 4.00
N ASP A 155 -0.45 20.25 5.31
CA ASP A 155 -1.53 21.03 5.93
C ASP A 155 -1.20 22.53 5.97
#